data_AF-A0A2A9NGH5-F1
#
_entry.id   AF-A0A2A9NGH5-F1
#
_cell.length_a   1.000
_cell.length_b   1.000
_cell.length_c   1.000
_cell.angle_alpha   90.00
_cell.angle_beta   90.00
_cell.angle_gamma   90.00
#
_symmetry.space_group_name_H-M   'P 1'
#
loop_
_entity.id
_entity.type
_entity.pdbx_description
1 polymer ?
#
loop_
_entity_poly.entity_id
_entity_poly.type
_entity_poly.pdbx_seq_one_letter_code
_entity_poly.pdbx_strand_id
1 'polypeptide(L)'
;MSYKMEKIDDADTRIVYSGDWTPDTTNNLNQFNGTVHLTSMVDASATFKFSGLSIAVYGTVDHFDTPVISEYSIDDEPPFQLRYQPEQRVYQYLFYQSKPLRQGDHTLVIKNKADTWLIIDYFIVTPHETPATTTVTTTDFTTVTMTATNHTSIGLPSPDPTVAAQSLIPNTTSSSDVTSTSSSSTTQSATTSTGAVEASTRSHHSVNLALVIGTTVGGTALLVLLLLVAFLVKRRRRQLKYKVQPLPPLVSGGSCIRKKLGLGQTSYRNEKSTKAFLVANKSYYPF
;
A
#
# COMPACT_ATOMS: atom_id res chain seq x y z
N MET A 1 3.99 28.11 -0.62
CA MET A 1 2.95 27.08 -0.48
C MET A 1 3.63 25.73 -0.27
N SER A 2 3.17 24.91 0.69
CA SER A 2 3.63 23.53 0.87
C SER A 2 2.56 22.62 0.28
N TYR A 3 2.91 21.80 -0.71
CA TYR A 3 2.01 20.81 -1.26
C TYR A 3 1.83 19.70 -0.23
N LYS A 4 0.60 19.52 0.28
CA LYS A 4 0.28 18.37 1.10
C LYS A 4 0.06 17.17 0.17
N MET A 5 1.04 16.27 0.09
CA MET A 5 0.89 15.02 -0.64
C MET A 5 -0.28 14.21 -0.04
N GLU A 6 -1.09 13.58 -0.90
CA GLU A 6 -2.17 12.70 -0.49
C GLU A 6 -1.67 11.26 -0.49
N LYS A 7 -1.88 10.54 0.61
CA LYS A 7 -1.53 9.12 0.72
C LYS A 7 -2.81 8.30 0.62
N ILE A 8 -2.88 7.45 -0.40
CA ILE A 8 -4.08 6.66 -0.75
C ILE A 8 -3.83 5.22 -0.36
N ASP A 9 -4.74 4.66 0.40
CA ASP A 9 -4.69 3.27 0.84
C ASP A 9 -4.96 2.30 -0.32
N ASP A 10 -4.39 1.10 -0.30
CA ASP A 10 -4.71 0.06 -1.28
C ASP A 10 -6.19 -0.35 -1.25
N ALA A 11 -6.87 -0.21 -0.11
CA ALA A 11 -8.30 -0.48 0.00
C ALA A 11 -9.20 0.70 -0.45
N ASP A 12 -8.65 1.79 -0.98
CA ASP A 12 -9.43 2.92 -1.49
C ASP A 12 -10.32 2.49 -2.67
N THR A 13 -11.61 2.82 -2.59
CA THR A 13 -12.63 2.46 -3.58
C THR A 13 -12.39 3.01 -4.99
N ARG A 14 -11.48 3.98 -5.16
CA ARG A 14 -11.03 4.46 -6.48
C ARG A 14 -10.13 3.46 -7.21
N ILE A 15 -9.67 2.43 -6.51
CA ILE A 15 -8.83 1.36 -7.06
C ILE A 15 -9.73 0.19 -7.43
N VAL A 16 -9.63 -0.24 -8.68
CA VAL A 16 -10.36 -1.39 -9.22
C VAL A 16 -9.37 -2.50 -9.50
N TYR A 17 -9.55 -3.62 -8.80
CA TYR A 17 -8.74 -4.82 -8.98
C TYR A 17 -9.43 -5.80 -9.94
N SER A 18 -8.67 -6.40 -10.84
CA SER A 18 -9.11 -7.41 -11.81
C SER A 18 -8.13 -8.58 -11.84
N GLY A 19 -8.65 -9.81 -11.83
CA GLY A 19 -7.88 -11.03 -11.55
C GLY A 19 -8.07 -11.51 -10.11
N ASP A 20 -7.17 -12.38 -9.64
CA ASP A 20 -7.26 -13.05 -8.33
C ASP A 20 -6.63 -12.25 -7.17
N TRP A 21 -6.87 -10.94 -7.14
CA TRP A 21 -6.40 -10.10 -6.03
C TRP A 21 -7.06 -10.49 -4.72
N THR A 22 -6.23 -10.70 -3.70
CA THR A 22 -6.67 -11.02 -2.35
C THR A 22 -6.29 -9.87 -1.42
N PRO A 23 -7.26 -9.29 -0.68
CA PRO A 23 -6.95 -8.34 0.38
C PRO A 23 -6.37 -9.08 1.60
N ASP A 24 -5.30 -8.54 2.18
CA ASP A 24 -4.83 -8.89 3.52
C ASP A 24 -5.10 -7.70 4.45
N THR A 25 -5.95 -7.95 5.45
CA THR A 25 -6.40 -6.96 6.44
C THR A 25 -5.99 -7.38 7.86
N THR A 26 -4.92 -8.16 7.99
CA THR A 26 -4.41 -8.66 9.28
C THR A 26 -3.84 -7.57 10.21
N ASN A 27 -3.95 -6.30 9.83
CA ASN A 27 -3.53 -5.13 10.61
C ASN A 27 -2.03 -5.13 10.91
N ASN A 28 -1.21 -5.49 9.92
CA ASN A 28 0.24 -5.46 10.03
C ASN A 28 0.73 -4.00 10.06
N LEU A 29 1.26 -3.56 11.21
CA LEU A 29 1.72 -2.18 11.45
C LEU A 29 2.85 -1.68 10.52
N ASN A 30 3.46 -2.54 9.71
CA ASN A 30 4.44 -2.12 8.71
C ASN A 30 3.78 -1.66 7.39
N GLN A 31 2.53 -2.06 7.15
CA GLN A 31 1.69 -1.63 6.03
C GLN A 31 0.92 -0.38 6.41
N PHE A 32 0.60 0.45 5.43
CA PHE A 32 -0.27 1.59 5.63
C PHE A 32 -1.68 1.10 5.97
N ASN A 33 -2.26 1.70 7.03
CA ASN A 33 -3.50 1.26 7.68
C ASN A 33 -3.64 -0.24 7.98
N GLY A 34 -2.53 -0.99 7.94
CA GLY A 34 -2.53 -2.42 8.18
C GLY A 34 -3.15 -3.27 7.06
N THR A 35 -3.28 -2.72 5.85
CA THR A 35 -3.90 -3.38 4.68
C THR A 35 -2.90 -3.54 3.54
N VAL A 36 -3.09 -4.59 2.72
CA VAL A 36 -2.48 -4.71 1.39
C VAL A 36 -3.40 -5.50 0.46
N HIS A 37 -3.23 -5.33 -0.85
CA HIS A 37 -3.78 -6.21 -1.87
C HIS A 37 -2.65 -6.94 -2.58
N LEU A 38 -2.78 -8.26 -2.72
CA LEU A 38 -1.77 -9.12 -3.32
C LEU A 38 -2.34 -10.09 -4.34
N THR A 39 -1.53 -10.40 -5.36
CA THR A 39 -1.85 -11.38 -6.41
C THR A 39 -0.56 -12.06 -6.87
N SER A 40 -0.64 -13.32 -7.28
CA SER A 40 0.40 -14.01 -8.04
C SER A 40 -0.02 -14.31 -9.49
N MET A 41 -1.27 -14.03 -9.87
CA MET A 41 -1.75 -14.25 -11.24
C MET A 41 -1.06 -13.29 -12.20
N VAL A 42 -0.45 -13.87 -13.23
CA VAL A 42 0.09 -13.13 -14.36
C VAL A 42 -1.06 -12.40 -15.07
N ASP A 43 -0.83 -11.14 -15.42
CA ASP A 43 -1.77 -10.21 -16.04
C ASP A 43 -2.94 -9.74 -15.16
N ALA A 44 -3.01 -10.14 -13.88
CA ALA A 44 -3.89 -9.47 -12.92
C ALA A 44 -3.51 -7.99 -12.79
N SER A 45 -4.52 -7.13 -12.70
CA SER A 45 -4.35 -5.68 -12.77
C SER A 45 -5.01 -4.90 -11.64
N ALA A 46 -4.37 -3.81 -11.20
CA ALA A 46 -4.98 -2.78 -10.38
C ALA A 46 -5.08 -1.48 -11.19
N THR A 47 -6.27 -0.89 -11.28
CA THR A 47 -6.53 0.36 -12.00
C THR A 47 -6.94 1.44 -11.02
N PHE A 48 -6.19 2.53 -10.97
CA PHE A 48 -6.43 3.63 -10.04
C PHE A 48 -6.65 4.95 -10.79
N LYS A 49 -7.79 5.59 -10.52
CA LYS A 49 -8.13 6.91 -11.04
C LYS A 49 -7.80 8.00 -10.02
N PHE A 50 -6.98 8.96 -10.40
CA PHE A 50 -6.52 10.04 -9.52
C PHE A 50 -6.47 11.39 -10.21
N SER A 51 -6.50 12.47 -9.45
CA SER A 51 -6.33 13.83 -9.94
C SER A 51 -5.06 14.43 -9.35
N GLY A 52 -4.10 14.88 -10.17
CA GLY A 52 -2.83 15.34 -9.63
C GLY A 52 -1.77 15.68 -10.67
N LEU A 53 -0.53 15.81 -10.20
CA LEU A 53 0.66 16.15 -10.97
C LEU A 53 1.68 15.01 -11.02
N SER A 54 1.59 14.05 -10.11
CA SER A 54 2.41 12.83 -10.12
C SER A 54 1.82 11.78 -9.20
N ILE A 55 2.24 10.53 -9.41
CA ILE A 55 1.88 9.39 -8.56
C ILE A 55 3.08 8.50 -8.27
N ALA A 56 3.14 7.98 -7.06
CA ALA A 56 4.08 6.96 -6.62
C ALA A 56 3.32 5.72 -6.12
N VAL A 57 3.86 4.53 -6.40
CA VAL A 57 3.29 3.24 -5.96
C VAL A 57 4.23 2.60 -4.96
N TYR A 58 3.69 2.25 -3.81
CA TYR A 58 4.41 1.57 -2.73
C TYR A 58 3.80 0.23 -2.42
N GLY A 59 4.65 -0.69 -1.97
CA GLY A 59 4.24 -2.04 -1.63
C GLY A 59 5.22 -2.77 -0.74
N THR A 60 4.96 -4.06 -0.59
CA THR A 60 5.89 -4.98 0.05
C THR A 60 6.55 -5.84 -1.02
N VAL A 61 7.87 -5.95 -0.96
CA VAL A 61 8.61 -6.90 -1.79
C VAL A 61 9.13 -7.99 -0.89
N ASP A 62 8.71 -9.20 -1.15
CA ASP A 62 9.14 -10.36 -0.42
C ASP A 62 10.40 -10.99 -1.02
N HIS A 63 11.06 -11.82 -0.20
CA HIS A 63 12.16 -12.64 -0.68
C HIS A 63 11.62 -13.95 -1.24
N PHE A 64 11.61 -14.05 -2.56
CA PHE A 64 11.27 -15.27 -3.31
C PHE A 64 12.39 -15.64 -4.27
N ASP A 65 12.43 -16.91 -4.68
CA ASP A 65 13.39 -17.42 -5.67
C ASP A 65 13.14 -16.81 -7.07
N THR A 66 11.90 -16.43 -7.35
CA THR A 66 11.49 -15.74 -8.57
C THR A 66 11.39 -14.24 -8.35
N PRO A 67 11.78 -13.42 -9.33
CA PRO A 67 11.62 -11.98 -9.23
C PRO A 67 10.13 -11.58 -9.33
N VAL A 68 9.80 -10.49 -8.66
CA VAL A 68 8.57 -9.75 -8.93
C VAL A 68 8.78 -8.95 -10.22
N ILE A 69 7.84 -9.04 -11.15
CA ILE A 69 7.82 -8.22 -12.35
C ILE A 69 6.50 -7.50 -12.39
N SER A 70 6.53 -6.17 -12.37
CA SER A 70 5.33 -5.33 -12.43
C SER A 70 5.42 -4.35 -13.60
N GLU A 71 4.29 -4.07 -14.22
CA GLU A 71 4.16 -3.15 -15.35
C GLU A 71 3.25 -1.97 -14.98
N TYR A 72 3.60 -0.76 -15.42
CA TYR A 72 2.88 0.48 -15.12
C TYR A 72 2.58 1.24 -16.42
N SER A 73 1.32 1.64 -16.63
CA SER A 73 0.90 2.54 -17.71
C SER A 73 0.03 3.66 -17.13
N ILE A 74 0.19 4.88 -17.66
CA ILE A 74 -0.64 6.04 -17.28
C ILE A 74 -1.29 6.57 -18.56
N ASP A 75 -2.61 6.78 -18.53
CA ASP A 75 -3.39 7.37 -19.63
C ASP A 75 -3.20 6.66 -20.98
N ASP A 76 -3.18 5.33 -20.95
CA ASP A 76 -2.98 4.45 -22.11
C ASP A 76 -1.63 4.64 -22.85
N GLU A 77 -0.67 5.33 -22.23
CA GLU A 77 0.69 5.43 -22.74
C GLU A 77 1.43 4.07 -22.67
N PRO A 78 2.47 3.88 -23.50
CA PRO A 78 3.24 2.64 -23.49
C PRO A 78 3.72 2.25 -22.09
N PRO A 79 3.54 0.98 -21.69
CA PRO A 79 3.84 0.56 -20.34
C PRO A 79 5.34 0.56 -20.04
N PHE A 80 5.67 0.76 -18.76
CA PHE A 80 7.01 0.63 -18.21
C PHE A 80 7.06 -0.55 -17.25
N GLN A 81 7.93 -1.52 -17.53
CA GLN A 81 8.09 -2.73 -16.72
C GLN A 81 9.31 -2.62 -15.81
N LEU A 82 9.14 -3.09 -14.56
CA LEU A 82 10.17 -3.13 -13.54
C LEU A 82 10.31 -4.53 -12.95
N ARG A 83 11.53 -4.87 -12.52
CA ARG A 83 11.89 -6.16 -11.93
C ARG A 83 12.54 -5.95 -10.56
N TYR A 84 12.08 -6.69 -9.55
CA TYR A 84 12.61 -6.61 -8.18
C TYR A 84 12.86 -7.99 -7.62
N GLN A 85 13.92 -8.12 -6.82
CA GLN A 85 14.25 -9.36 -6.12
C GLN A 85 15.13 -9.02 -4.90
N PRO A 86 14.53 -8.72 -3.74
CA PRO A 86 15.28 -8.33 -2.56
C PRO A 86 15.83 -9.57 -1.83
N GLU A 87 16.93 -9.39 -1.12
CA GLU A 87 17.52 -10.43 -0.25
C GLU A 87 16.68 -10.72 1.01
N GLN A 88 15.72 -9.85 1.33
CA GLN A 88 14.83 -9.97 2.48
C GLN A 88 13.54 -9.20 2.23
N ARG A 89 12.46 -9.51 2.97
CA ARG A 89 11.22 -8.72 2.90
C ARG A 89 11.49 -7.24 3.17
N VAL A 90 11.00 -6.36 2.29
CA VAL A 90 11.05 -4.90 2.43
C VAL A 90 9.63 -4.33 2.34
N TYR A 91 9.19 -3.68 3.42
CA TYR A 91 7.95 -2.91 3.46
C TYR A 91 8.18 -1.48 2.94
N GLN A 92 7.10 -0.81 2.51
CA GLN A 92 7.14 0.57 2.01
C GLN A 92 8.17 0.75 0.88
N TYR A 93 8.29 -0.26 0.03
CA TYR A 93 9.19 -0.25 -1.10
C TYR A 93 8.57 0.58 -2.22
N LEU A 94 9.31 1.56 -2.74
CA LEU A 94 8.90 2.34 -3.91
C LEU A 94 9.02 1.47 -5.15
N PHE A 95 7.89 1.00 -5.66
CA PHE A 95 7.87 0.28 -6.91
C PHE A 95 8.05 1.21 -8.10
N TYR A 96 7.22 2.25 -8.17
CA TYR A 96 7.13 3.12 -9.34
C TYR A 96 6.90 4.57 -8.93
N GLN A 97 7.47 5.48 -9.70
CA GLN A 97 7.24 6.92 -9.60
C GLN A 97 7.00 7.44 -11.02
N SER A 98 5.86 8.10 -11.24
CA SER A 98 5.59 8.73 -12.52
C SER A 98 6.56 9.89 -12.78
N LYS A 99 6.76 10.20 -14.06
CA LYS A 99 7.24 11.53 -14.46
C LYS A 99 6.20 12.60 -14.06
N PRO A 100 6.57 13.89 -14.04
CA PRO A 100 5.59 14.96 -13.90
C PRO A 100 4.50 14.83 -14.98
N LEU A 101 3.26 14.88 -14.56
CA LEU A 101 2.06 14.81 -15.39
C LEU A 101 1.48 16.21 -15.58
N ARG A 102 0.59 16.35 -16.57
CA ARG A 102 -0.23 17.56 -16.69
C ARG A 102 -1.19 17.62 -15.51
N GLN A 103 -1.63 18.81 -15.12
CA GLN A 103 -2.72 18.91 -14.16
C GLN A 103 -4.00 18.31 -14.74
N GLY A 104 -4.59 17.34 -14.05
CA GLY A 104 -5.88 16.78 -14.41
C GLY A 104 -6.11 15.42 -13.79
N ASP A 105 -7.11 14.74 -14.33
CA ASP A 105 -7.46 13.38 -13.99
C ASP A 105 -6.65 12.41 -14.84
N HIS A 106 -6.15 11.36 -14.20
CA HIS A 106 -5.29 10.35 -14.76
C HIS A 106 -5.75 8.96 -14.37
N THR A 107 -5.41 7.98 -15.21
CA THR A 107 -5.62 6.56 -14.92
C THR A 107 -4.30 5.82 -14.90
N LEU A 108 -3.91 5.30 -13.75
CA LEU A 108 -2.78 4.37 -13.61
C LEU A 108 -3.29 2.93 -13.72
N VAL A 109 -2.63 2.12 -14.56
CA VAL A 109 -2.81 0.67 -14.63
C VAL A 109 -1.52 0.00 -14.18
N ILE A 110 -1.64 -0.90 -13.20
CA ILE A 110 -0.56 -1.76 -12.71
C ILE A 110 -0.89 -3.20 -13.10
N LYS A 111 0.07 -3.95 -13.65
CA LYS A 111 -0.08 -5.39 -13.90
C LYS A 111 1.03 -6.19 -13.24
N ASN A 112 0.65 -7.37 -12.73
CA ASN A 112 1.62 -8.39 -12.40
C ASN A 112 2.06 -9.12 -13.69
N LYS A 113 3.36 -9.23 -13.94
CA LYS A 113 3.94 -9.85 -15.14
C LYS A 113 4.84 -11.05 -14.81
N ALA A 114 4.78 -11.55 -13.56
CA ALA A 114 5.45 -12.76 -13.13
C ALA A 114 4.51 -13.63 -12.31
N ASP A 115 4.76 -14.94 -12.32
CA ASP A 115 4.13 -15.89 -11.40
C ASP A 115 4.80 -15.79 -10.02
N THR A 116 4.72 -14.60 -9.42
CA THR A 116 5.31 -14.20 -8.14
C THR A 116 4.39 -13.17 -7.51
N TRP A 117 4.30 -13.14 -6.18
CA TRP A 117 3.45 -12.18 -5.47
C TRP A 117 3.84 -10.73 -5.73
N LEU A 118 2.90 -9.96 -6.30
CA LEU A 118 2.89 -8.50 -6.29
C LEU A 118 1.99 -8.04 -5.14
N ILE A 119 2.53 -7.23 -4.22
CA ILE A 119 1.83 -6.78 -3.01
C ILE A 119 1.81 -5.24 -2.99
N ILE A 120 0.64 -4.64 -3.21
CA ILE A 120 0.42 -3.19 -3.20
C ILE A 120 -0.06 -2.76 -1.81
N ASP A 121 0.50 -1.66 -1.28
CA ASP A 121 0.23 -1.13 0.06
C ASP A 121 -0.41 0.27 -0.02
N TYR A 122 0.20 1.21 -0.74
CA TYR A 122 -0.40 2.54 -0.89
C TYR A 122 0.14 3.30 -2.09
N PHE A 123 -0.53 4.40 -2.40
CA PHE A 123 -0.12 5.37 -3.40
C PHE A 123 0.18 6.72 -2.75
N ILE A 124 1.07 7.50 -3.35
CA ILE A 124 1.23 8.93 -3.02
C ILE A 124 0.91 9.73 -4.27
N VAL A 125 -0.08 10.61 -4.16
CA VAL A 125 -0.47 11.55 -5.22
C VAL A 125 -0.03 12.95 -4.83
N THR A 126 0.65 13.63 -5.75
CA THR A 126 0.88 15.08 -5.62
C THR A 126 -0.33 15.79 -6.18
N PRO A 127 -1.14 16.48 -5.36
CA PRO A 127 -2.32 17.19 -5.86
C PRO A 127 -1.90 18.40 -6.69
N HIS A 128 -2.80 18.87 -7.55
CA HIS A 128 -2.67 20.19 -8.15
C HIS A 128 -3.03 21.27 -7.12
N GLU A 129 -2.47 22.47 -7.26
CA GLU A 129 -2.98 23.60 -6.47
C GLU A 129 -4.39 23.92 -6.96
N THR A 130 -5.41 23.51 -6.20
CA THR A 130 -6.69 24.23 -6.25
C THR A 130 -6.38 25.57 -5.58
N PRO A 131 -6.51 26.73 -6.27
CA PRO A 131 -6.37 28.02 -5.61
C PRO A 131 -7.32 27.99 -4.42
N ALA A 132 -6.79 28.17 -3.21
CA ALA A 132 -7.64 28.38 -2.05
C ALA A 132 -8.58 29.52 -2.44
N THR A 133 -9.88 29.21 -2.56
CA THR A 133 -10.88 30.24 -2.75
C THR A 133 -10.81 31.06 -1.48
N THR A 134 -10.07 32.16 -1.54
CA THR A 134 -10.17 33.20 -0.54
C THR A 134 -11.58 33.71 -0.73
N THR A 135 -12.50 33.28 0.13
CA THR A 135 -13.79 33.94 0.29
C THR A 135 -13.45 35.37 0.69
N VAL A 136 -13.31 36.25 -0.29
CA VAL A 136 -13.29 37.69 -0.06
C VAL A 136 -14.71 37.99 0.37
N THR A 137 -14.91 38.11 1.68
CA THR A 137 -16.10 38.74 2.23
C THR A 137 -16.06 40.19 1.77
N THR A 138 -16.64 40.47 0.61
CA THR A 138 -16.92 41.82 0.16
C THR A 138 -18.01 42.37 1.09
N THR A 139 -17.60 43.12 2.11
CA THR A 139 -18.53 44.03 2.79
C THR A 139 -18.92 45.10 1.79
N ASP A 140 -20.20 45.09 1.43
CA ASP A 140 -20.86 46.10 0.61
C ASP A 140 -20.48 47.52 1.03
N PHE A 141 -19.94 48.28 0.07
CA PHE A 141 -20.00 49.74 0.10
C PHE A 141 -20.92 50.18 -1.03
N THR A 142 -22.15 50.53 -0.67
CA THR A 142 -23.10 51.26 -1.51
C THR A 142 -22.51 52.61 -1.92
N THR A 143 -22.34 52.83 -3.23
CA THR A 143 -22.26 54.19 -3.79
C THR A 143 -23.21 54.33 -4.97
N VAL A 144 -23.91 55.44 -4.96
CA VAL A 144 -25.15 55.79 -5.67
C VAL A 144 -24.90 56.29 -7.11
N THR A 145 -25.79 55.85 -8.02
CA THR A 145 -26.35 56.50 -9.23
C THR A 145 -25.46 57.25 -10.23
N MET A 146 -25.54 56.82 -11.50
CA MET A 146 -25.79 57.71 -12.65
C MET A 146 -26.65 57.00 -13.71
N THR A 147 -27.64 57.74 -14.18
CA THR A 147 -28.71 57.41 -15.11
C THR A 147 -28.22 57.37 -16.57
N ALA A 148 -28.68 56.42 -17.38
CA ALA A 148 -28.76 56.59 -18.84
C ALA A 148 -29.91 55.75 -19.43
N THR A 149 -30.67 56.41 -20.28
CA THR A 149 -32.01 56.11 -20.80
C THR A 149 -32.06 55.14 -21.99
N ASN A 150 -33.20 54.45 -22.08
CA ASN A 150 -33.91 53.95 -23.25
C ASN A 150 -33.17 53.07 -24.28
N HIS A 151 -33.54 51.79 -24.33
CA HIS A 151 -33.88 51.15 -25.60
C HIS A 151 -35.06 50.18 -25.41
N THR A 152 -36.14 50.48 -26.13
CA THR A 152 -37.40 49.76 -26.25
C THR A 152 -37.20 48.44 -27.00
N SER A 153 -37.64 47.31 -26.44
CA SER A 153 -38.03 46.15 -27.25
C SER A 153 -39.27 45.49 -26.64
N ILE A 154 -40.09 44.95 -27.52
CA ILE A 154 -41.54 44.81 -27.41
C ILE A 154 -41.86 43.31 -27.51
N GLY A 155 -42.70 42.80 -26.60
CA GLY A 155 -43.51 41.58 -26.74
C GLY A 155 -42.79 40.26 -26.47
N LEU A 156 -43.37 39.23 -25.84
CA LEU A 156 -44.73 38.96 -25.35
C LEU A 156 -44.61 37.71 -24.43
N PRO A 157 -45.47 37.52 -23.41
CA PRO A 157 -45.36 36.41 -22.45
C PRO A 157 -46.11 35.16 -22.92
N SER A 158 -45.71 33.99 -22.42
CA SER A 158 -46.57 32.80 -22.43
C SER A 158 -46.59 32.18 -21.03
N PRO A 159 -47.77 31.96 -20.43
CA PRO A 159 -47.94 31.27 -19.16
C PRO A 159 -48.25 29.79 -19.38
N ASP A 160 -47.78 28.92 -18.48
CA ASP A 160 -48.53 27.72 -18.10
C ASP A 160 -48.04 27.18 -16.75
N PRO A 161 -48.90 27.22 -15.71
CA PRO A 161 -48.86 26.32 -14.57
C PRO A 161 -50.09 25.38 -14.58
N THR A 162 -50.20 24.54 -13.54
CA THR A 162 -51.31 23.57 -13.25
C THR A 162 -51.09 22.20 -13.94
N VAL A 163 -51.09 21.05 -13.27
CA VAL A 163 -52.07 20.55 -12.27
C VAL A 163 -51.42 19.59 -11.26
N ALA A 164 -51.92 19.68 -10.03
CA ALA A 164 -51.57 18.91 -8.85
C ALA A 164 -52.51 17.70 -8.60
N ALA A 165 -52.16 16.93 -7.56
CA ALA A 165 -53.02 16.14 -6.67
C ALA A 165 -53.42 14.72 -7.17
N GLN A 166 -53.03 13.61 -6.52
CA GLN A 166 -53.34 13.04 -5.18
C GLN A 166 -54.25 11.82 -5.35
N SER A 167 -53.86 10.67 -4.80
CA SER A 167 -54.69 9.69 -4.07
C SER A 167 -53.78 8.55 -3.58
N LEU A 168 -53.44 8.34 -2.30
CA LEU A 168 -54.19 7.94 -1.10
C LEU A 168 -54.67 6.45 -1.07
N ILE A 169 -53.92 5.66 -0.26
CA ILE A 169 -54.26 4.57 0.72
C ILE A 169 -54.88 3.21 0.27
N PRO A 170 -54.89 2.14 1.13
CA PRO A 170 -54.08 1.76 2.32
C PRO A 170 -53.69 0.24 2.40
N ASN A 171 -53.20 -0.19 3.58
CA ASN A 171 -53.11 -1.56 4.16
C ASN A 171 -51.82 -2.37 3.91
N THR A 172 -51.18 -3.08 4.85
CA THR A 172 -51.53 -3.50 6.23
C THR A 172 -50.26 -3.99 6.96
N THR A 173 -49.99 -3.43 8.14
CA THR A 173 -49.76 -4.06 9.46
C THR A 173 -49.29 -5.51 9.57
N SER A 174 -48.15 -5.73 10.23
CA SER A 174 -47.92 -6.62 11.42
C SER A 174 -46.41 -6.82 11.62
N SER A 175 -45.77 -6.15 12.59
CA SER A 175 -45.64 -6.52 14.01
C SER A 175 -44.58 -7.59 14.29
N SER A 176 -43.53 -7.14 15.00
CA SER A 176 -42.79 -7.80 16.10
C SER A 176 -42.70 -9.33 16.15
N ASP A 177 -41.48 -9.86 16.32
CA ASP A 177 -41.19 -10.53 17.59
C ASP A 177 -39.69 -10.62 17.93
N VAL A 178 -39.44 -10.35 19.19
CA VAL A 178 -38.21 -10.51 19.95
C VAL A 178 -38.22 -11.92 20.50
N THR A 179 -37.12 -12.67 20.39
CA THR A 179 -36.97 -13.92 21.13
C THR A 179 -35.62 -13.95 21.81
N SER A 180 -35.59 -13.37 23.00
CA SER A 180 -34.70 -13.73 24.09
C SER A 180 -35.14 -15.06 24.69
N THR A 181 -34.27 -16.08 24.65
CA THR A 181 -34.43 -17.29 25.47
C THR A 181 -33.24 -17.39 26.42
N SER A 182 -33.52 -17.19 27.69
CA SER A 182 -32.65 -17.42 28.84
C SER A 182 -33.33 -18.46 29.73
N SER A 183 -32.66 -19.58 30.00
CA SER A 183 -32.89 -20.51 31.12
C SER A 183 -32.15 -21.82 30.82
N SER A 184 -31.53 -22.59 31.71
CA SER A 184 -31.06 -22.49 33.11
C SER A 184 -30.88 -23.95 33.56
N SER A 185 -29.76 -24.31 34.21
CA SER A 185 -29.60 -25.39 35.22
C SER A 185 -28.09 -25.65 35.40
N THR A 186 -27.38 -25.35 36.50
CA THR A 186 -27.39 -26.00 37.84
C THR A 186 -27.45 -27.55 37.72
N THR A 187 -26.60 -28.39 38.31
CA THR A 187 -26.03 -28.42 39.68
C THR A 187 -25.02 -29.59 39.78
N GLN A 188 -23.97 -29.41 40.59
CA GLN A 188 -23.39 -30.33 41.60
C GLN A 188 -23.23 -31.85 41.36
N SER A 189 -22.01 -32.35 41.62
CA SER A 189 -21.67 -33.36 42.65
C SER A 189 -20.14 -33.61 42.65
N ALA A 190 -19.41 -33.30 43.74
CA ALA A 190 -19.09 -34.15 44.91
C ALA A 190 -18.14 -35.32 44.57
N THR A 191 -16.85 -35.19 44.88
CA THR A 191 -16.14 -35.73 46.06
C THR A 191 -15.83 -37.22 45.97
N THR A 192 -14.55 -37.58 45.89
CA THR A 192 -14.06 -38.84 46.44
C THR A 192 -12.67 -38.61 47.05
N SER A 193 -12.64 -38.74 48.37
CA SER A 193 -11.47 -38.78 49.23
C SER A 193 -11.12 -40.22 49.56
N THR A 194 -9.85 -40.62 49.47
CA THR A 194 -9.24 -41.69 50.29
C THR A 194 -7.71 -41.59 50.11
N GLY A 195 -6.95 -41.12 51.10
CA GLY A 195 -6.21 -41.93 52.09
C GLY A 195 -4.72 -42.02 51.68
N ALA A 196 -3.80 -41.19 52.18
CA ALA A 196 -3.11 -41.20 53.48
C ALA A 196 -2.15 -42.38 53.70
N VAL A 197 -0.84 -42.11 53.73
CA VAL A 197 0.21 -42.52 54.72
C VAL A 197 1.55 -41.87 54.32
N GLU A 198 2.12 -40.96 55.12
CA GLU A 198 3.23 -41.15 56.09
C GLU A 198 4.53 -41.69 55.46
N ALA A 199 5.76 -41.29 55.81
CA ALA A 199 6.35 -40.21 56.60
C ALA A 199 7.89 -40.32 56.40
N SER A 200 8.61 -39.23 56.70
CA SER A 200 9.93 -39.22 57.39
C SER A 200 11.10 -38.47 56.70
N THR A 201 11.38 -37.30 57.30
CA THR A 201 12.67 -36.85 57.88
C THR A 201 13.81 -36.23 57.05
N ARG A 202 14.20 -35.04 57.57
CA ARG A 202 15.53 -34.40 57.68
C ARG A 202 16.09 -33.60 56.50
N SER A 203 16.17 -32.27 56.69
CA SER A 203 17.42 -31.58 57.09
C SER A 203 17.30 -30.08 56.84
N HIS A 204 17.34 -29.28 57.90
CA HIS A 204 17.39 -27.81 57.82
C HIS A 204 18.82 -27.37 57.49
N HIS A 205 19.04 -26.83 56.29
CA HIS A 205 20.18 -25.97 56.01
C HIS A 205 19.65 -24.57 55.68
N SER A 206 19.72 -23.67 56.67
CA SER A 206 19.31 -22.28 56.56
C SER A 206 20.31 -21.51 55.71
N VAL A 207 20.03 -21.41 54.40
CA VAL A 207 20.67 -20.39 53.56
C VAL A 207 19.98 -19.05 53.83
N ASN A 208 20.76 -18.07 54.25
CA ASN A 208 20.30 -16.71 54.51
C ASN A 208 19.63 -16.12 53.25
N LEU A 209 18.33 -15.86 53.33
CA LEU A 209 17.45 -15.33 52.27
C LEU A 209 17.83 -13.93 51.76
N ALA A 210 18.91 -13.32 52.27
CA ALA A 210 19.26 -11.92 52.04
C ALA A 210 20.07 -11.66 50.75
N LEU A 211 20.50 -12.69 50.00
CA LEU A 211 21.40 -12.51 48.83
C LEU A 211 20.75 -12.78 47.46
N VAL A 212 19.51 -13.28 47.40
CA VAL A 212 18.89 -13.72 46.13
C VAL A 212 17.98 -12.64 45.49
N ILE A 213 17.65 -11.56 46.20
CA ILE A 213 16.69 -10.53 45.73
C ILE A 213 17.39 -9.29 45.11
N GLY A 214 18.73 -9.19 45.19
CA GLY A 214 19.46 -7.98 44.76
C GLY A 214 19.80 -7.87 43.26
N THR A 215 19.75 -8.97 42.49
CA THR A 215 20.26 -8.99 41.10
C THR A 215 19.17 -8.80 40.05
N THR A 216 17.93 -9.12 40.38
CA THR A 216 16.82 -9.06 39.42
C THR A 216 16.47 -7.62 39.06
N VAL A 217 16.35 -6.72 40.05
CA VAL A 217 15.94 -5.33 39.78
C VAL A 217 17.01 -4.55 39.01
N GLY A 218 18.28 -4.71 39.37
CA GLY A 218 19.40 -4.06 38.67
C GLY A 218 19.62 -4.63 37.27
N GLY A 219 19.55 -5.96 37.14
CA GLY A 219 19.69 -6.66 35.86
C GLY A 219 18.58 -6.33 34.87
N THR A 220 17.32 -6.27 35.33
CA THR A 220 16.19 -5.93 34.45
C THR A 220 16.26 -4.49 33.96
N ALA A 221 16.65 -3.54 34.82
CA ALA A 221 16.80 -2.14 34.42
C ALA A 221 17.91 -1.97 33.37
N LEU A 222 19.06 -2.64 33.56
CA LEU A 222 20.15 -2.63 32.60
C LEU A 222 19.75 -3.28 31.26
N LEU A 223 19.03 -4.41 31.31
CA LEU A 223 18.59 -5.14 30.12
C LEU A 223 17.57 -4.32 29.31
N VAL A 224 16.61 -3.68 29.97
CA VAL A 224 15.64 -2.78 29.32
C VAL A 224 16.35 -1.57 28.68
N LEU A 225 17.33 -0.96 29.37
CA LEU A 225 18.09 0.16 28.82
C LEU A 225 18.88 -0.25 27.56
N LEU A 226 19.52 -1.43 27.58
CA LEU A 226 20.25 -1.95 26.41
C LEU A 226 19.33 -2.22 25.22
N LEU A 227 18.14 -2.78 25.44
CA LEU A 227 17.14 -2.98 24.38
C LEU A 227 16.63 -1.65 23.81
N LEU A 228 16.42 -0.64 24.66
CA LEU A 228 15.98 0.69 24.25
C LEU A 228 17.05 1.39 23.40
N VAL A 229 18.32 1.33 23.82
CA VAL A 229 19.45 1.86 23.03
C VAL A 229 19.59 1.11 21.70
N ALA A 230 19.50 -0.22 21.70
CA ALA A 230 19.56 -1.02 20.47
C ALA A 230 18.40 -0.67 19.51
N PHE A 231 17.19 -0.47 20.04
CA PHE A 231 16.03 -0.02 19.28
C PHE A 231 16.24 1.38 18.68
N LEU A 232 16.76 2.34 19.46
CA LEU A 232 17.05 3.69 18.97
C LEU A 232 18.17 3.71 17.93
N VAL A 233 19.22 2.90 18.10
CA VAL A 233 20.30 2.75 17.11
C VAL A 233 19.78 2.08 15.84
N LYS A 234 18.94 1.04 15.94
CA LYS A 234 18.30 0.40 14.77
C LYS A 234 17.37 1.39 14.06
N ARG A 235 16.58 2.15 14.80
CA ARG A 235 15.72 3.22 14.26
C ARG A 235 16.54 4.27 13.54
N ARG A 236 17.65 4.73 14.12
CA ARG A 236 18.54 5.74 13.50
C ARG A 236 19.31 5.18 12.29
N ARG A 237 19.72 3.91 12.33
CA ARG A 237 20.37 3.23 11.19
C ARG A 237 19.42 3.01 10.01
N ARG A 238 18.13 2.75 10.26
CA ARG A 238 17.10 2.69 9.21
C ARG A 238 16.97 4.03 8.46
N GLN A 239 17.24 5.16 9.12
CA GLN A 239 17.20 6.49 8.50
C GLN A 239 18.45 6.85 7.69
N LEU A 240 19.55 6.08 7.77
CA LEU A 240 20.83 6.41 7.11
C LEU A 240 21.07 5.65 5.80
N LYS A 241 20.16 4.76 5.38
CA LYS A 241 20.28 4.01 4.11
C LYS A 241 19.56 4.65 2.92
N TYR A 242 19.01 5.85 3.07
CA TYR A 242 18.46 6.63 1.96
C TYR A 242 19.37 7.82 1.63
N LYS A 243 20.61 7.51 1.18
CA LYS A 243 21.30 8.40 0.24
C LYS A 243 20.87 7.97 -1.15
N VAL A 244 19.94 8.74 -1.73
CA VAL A 244 19.61 8.71 -3.15
C VAL A 244 20.92 8.84 -3.93
N GLN A 245 21.25 7.86 -4.77
CA GLN A 245 22.34 7.99 -5.71
C GLN A 245 22.00 9.13 -6.69
N PRO A 246 22.90 10.10 -6.94
CA PRO A 246 22.68 11.08 -7.99
C PRO A 246 22.51 10.35 -9.33
N LEU A 247 21.40 10.63 -10.01
CA LEU A 247 21.15 10.15 -11.38
C LEU A 247 22.36 10.45 -12.27
N PRO A 248 22.84 9.50 -13.10
CA PRO A 248 23.82 9.82 -14.12
C PRO A 248 23.23 10.87 -15.09
N PRO A 249 24.02 11.86 -15.54
CA PRO A 249 23.54 12.88 -16.45
C PRO A 249 23.08 12.24 -17.77
N LEU A 250 21.88 12.62 -18.20
CA LEU A 250 21.36 12.26 -19.51
C LEU A 250 22.24 12.93 -20.57
N VAL A 251 22.99 12.11 -21.32
CA VAL A 251 23.67 12.57 -22.54
C VAL A 251 22.59 12.88 -23.57
N SER A 252 22.32 14.17 -23.73
CA SER A 252 21.40 14.74 -24.70
C SER A 252 22.15 15.19 -25.96
N GLY A 253 21.68 14.75 -27.13
CA GLY A 253 22.07 15.22 -28.46
C GLY A 253 23.29 14.47 -29.03
N GLY A 254 23.24 13.79 -30.18
CA GLY A 254 22.45 14.04 -31.38
C GLY A 254 23.36 14.61 -32.46
N SER A 255 23.82 13.78 -33.41
CA SER A 255 23.84 14.07 -34.85
C SER A 255 24.61 12.96 -35.60
N CYS A 256 24.06 12.61 -36.76
CA CYS A 256 24.64 11.76 -37.78
C CYS A 256 26.01 12.28 -38.27
N ILE A 257 26.80 11.44 -38.95
CA ILE A 257 27.50 11.67 -40.23
C ILE A 257 28.55 10.55 -40.47
N ARG A 258 28.54 10.02 -41.71
CA ARG A 258 29.56 9.24 -42.45
C ARG A 258 29.91 7.83 -41.99
N LYS A 259 29.38 6.89 -42.78
CA LYS A 259 30.15 5.75 -43.30
C LYS A 259 31.47 6.26 -43.90
N LYS A 260 32.60 5.76 -43.40
CA LYS A 260 33.84 5.68 -44.18
C LYS A 260 34.61 4.45 -43.74
N LEU A 261 34.97 3.63 -44.74
CA LEU A 261 35.86 2.49 -44.64
C LEU A 261 37.14 2.87 -43.87
N GLY A 262 37.62 1.93 -43.05
CA GLY A 262 38.92 2.01 -42.41
C GLY A 262 39.24 0.73 -41.67
N LEU A 263 40.10 -0.08 -42.28
CA LEU A 263 40.71 -1.30 -41.76
C LEU A 263 41.19 -1.15 -40.32
N GLY A 264 41.00 -2.22 -39.54
CA GLY A 264 41.59 -2.35 -38.20
C GLY A 264 41.36 -3.76 -37.68
N GLN A 265 42.22 -4.68 -38.07
CA GLN A 265 42.34 -6.01 -37.46
C GLN A 265 42.59 -5.84 -35.96
N THR A 266 41.76 -6.45 -35.13
CA THR A 266 42.22 -6.96 -33.83
C THR A 266 41.77 -8.41 -33.72
N SER A 267 42.77 -9.28 -33.90
CA SER A 267 42.77 -10.68 -33.52
C SER A 267 42.37 -10.79 -32.05
N TYR A 268 41.30 -11.54 -31.75
CA TYR A 268 41.13 -12.13 -30.43
C TYR A 268 41.13 -13.65 -30.57
N ARG A 269 42.08 -14.21 -29.85
CA ARG A 269 42.56 -15.59 -29.89
C ARG A 269 41.65 -16.46 -29.03
N ASN A 270 41.04 -17.46 -29.64
CA ASN A 270 40.18 -18.43 -28.99
C ASN A 270 40.95 -19.74 -28.80
N GLU A 271 41.39 -20.04 -27.58
CA GLU A 271 41.76 -21.39 -27.11
C GLU A 271 41.38 -21.40 -25.61
N LYS A 272 40.51 -22.28 -25.10
CA LYS A 272 40.59 -23.75 -25.05
C LYS A 272 39.17 -24.32 -24.95
N SER A 273 38.76 -25.17 -25.90
CA SER A 273 38.78 -26.65 -25.82
C SER A 273 37.74 -27.22 -24.84
N THR A 274 36.52 -27.53 -25.32
CA THR A 274 36.05 -28.88 -25.74
C THR A 274 36.25 -30.00 -24.72
N LYS A 275 35.14 -30.43 -24.10
CA LYS A 275 34.71 -31.84 -24.12
C LYS A 275 33.19 -31.94 -24.27
N ALA A 276 32.79 -32.49 -25.41
CA ALA A 276 31.53 -33.18 -25.65
C ALA A 276 31.53 -34.52 -24.85
N PHE A 277 30.51 -35.35 -24.69
CA PHE A 277 29.20 -35.55 -25.30
C PHE A 277 28.50 -36.61 -24.41
N LEU A 278 27.19 -36.78 -24.60
CA LEU A 278 26.34 -37.96 -24.29
C LEU A 278 25.29 -37.85 -23.16
N VAL A 279 24.07 -37.60 -23.62
CA VAL A 279 22.89 -38.48 -23.53
C VAL A 279 22.48 -38.98 -22.13
N ALA A 280 21.31 -38.53 -21.68
CA ALA A 280 20.25 -39.42 -21.20
C ALA A 280 18.90 -38.70 -21.15
N ASN A 281 18.00 -39.15 -22.02
CA ASN A 281 16.57 -38.92 -22.00
C ASN A 281 15.93 -39.94 -21.02
N LYS A 282 15.13 -39.48 -20.05
CA LYS A 282 14.16 -40.29 -19.27
C LYS A 282 13.36 -39.31 -18.38
N SER A 283 12.15 -38.89 -18.75
CA SER A 283 10.88 -39.58 -18.47
C SER A 283 10.81 -40.17 -17.06
N TYR A 284 10.10 -39.51 -16.12
CA TYR A 284 9.40 -40.14 -14.99
C TYR A 284 8.34 -39.17 -14.42
N TYR A 285 7.06 -39.45 -14.68
CA TYR A 285 5.97 -39.26 -13.72
C TYR A 285 6.05 -40.38 -12.68
N PRO A 286 5.53 -40.19 -11.45
CA PRO A 286 4.21 -40.79 -11.16
C PRO A 286 3.31 -40.05 -10.14
N PHE A 287 2.00 -40.26 -10.34
CA PHE A 287 0.83 -40.21 -9.45
C PHE A 287 0.55 -38.98 -8.58
#